data_AF-A0A7S4M721-F1
#
_entry.id   AF-A0A7S4M721-F1
#
_cell.length_a   1.000
_cell.length_b   1.000
_cell.length_c   1.000
_cell.angle_alpha   90.00
_cell.angle_beta   90.00
_cell.angle_gamma   90.00
#
_symmetry.space_group_name_H-M   'P 1'
#
loop_
_entity.id
_entity.type
_entity.pdbx_description
1 polymer ?
#
loop_
_entity_poly.entity_id
_entity_poly.type
_entity_poly.pdbx_seq_one_letter_code
_entity_poly.pdbx_strand_id
1 'polypeptide(L)'
;HAMTYFTGVNRSACTAWSPLAGQESYFVCGTAAGSTDANFDTSAHLETFDVDLSGKEHTLQPKYKVELPDRVHSITWGAAGAAGIIAAGFPSGSISFIDAACVTGQKKEVSK
;
A
#
# COMPACT_ATOMS: atom_id res chain seq x y z
N HIS A 1 -1.43 4.90 30.51
CA HIS A 1 -1.75 4.65 29.09
C HIS A 1 -1.00 5.68 28.26
N ALA A 2 0.18 5.33 27.73
CA ALA A 2 0.92 6.20 26.83
C ALA A 2 0.28 6.10 25.44
N MET A 3 -0.21 7.22 24.92
CA MET A 3 -0.76 7.29 23.57
C MET A 3 0.43 7.42 22.62
N THR A 4 0.86 6.29 22.04
CA THR A 4 1.94 6.26 21.05
C THR A 4 1.44 6.94 19.77
N TYR A 5 1.87 8.17 19.54
CA TYR A 5 1.63 8.92 18.32
C TYR A 5 2.58 8.40 17.23
N PHE A 6 2.04 7.80 16.16
CA PHE A 6 2.81 7.53 14.96
C PHE A 6 3.03 8.84 14.21
N THR A 7 4.27 9.14 13.84
CA THR A 7 4.62 10.30 13.01
C THR A 7 4.00 10.12 11.63
N GLY A 8 2.97 10.93 11.34
CA GLY A 8 2.21 10.84 10.10
C GLY A 8 3.08 11.13 8.88
N VAL A 9 2.89 10.35 7.81
CA VAL A 9 3.45 10.66 6.50
C VAL A 9 2.63 11.80 5.90
N ASN A 10 3.22 12.99 5.74
CA ASN A 10 2.56 14.16 5.14
C ASN A 10 2.51 14.05 3.60
N ARG A 11 1.92 12.95 3.12
CA ARG A 11 1.65 12.68 1.71
C ARG A 11 0.17 12.36 1.62
N SER A 12 -0.59 13.10 0.83
CA SER A 12 -1.97 12.70 0.51
C SER A 12 -1.90 11.35 -0.18
N ALA A 13 -2.31 10.30 0.51
CA ALA A 13 -2.21 8.93 0.04
C ALA A 13 -3.43 8.12 0.48
N CYS A 14 -3.87 7.22 -0.38
CA CYS A 14 -4.91 6.25 -0.04
C CYS A 14 -4.24 5.01 0.56
N THR A 15 -4.81 4.44 1.61
CA THR A 15 -4.23 3.27 2.28
C THR A 15 -5.22 2.13 2.39
N ALA A 16 -4.69 0.89 2.40
CA ALA A 16 -5.45 -0.31 2.70
C ALA A 16 -4.57 -1.33 3.45
N TRP A 17 -5.15 -1.97 4.45
CA TRP A 17 -4.48 -2.97 5.28
C TRP A 17 -4.69 -4.37 4.73
N SER A 18 -3.70 -5.24 4.94
CA SER A 18 -3.85 -6.66 4.64
C SER A 18 -5.01 -7.25 5.46
N PRO A 19 -5.96 -7.94 4.82
CA PRO A 19 -7.06 -8.61 5.53
C PRO A 19 -6.68 -10.02 6.02
N LEU A 20 -5.45 -10.48 5.78
CA LEU A 20 -5.02 -11.85 6.02
C LEU A 20 -4.37 -12.03 7.40
N ALA A 21 -4.75 -13.13 8.05
CA ALA A 21 -4.13 -13.54 9.31
C ALA A 21 -2.65 -13.91 9.11
N GLY A 22 -1.76 -13.42 9.97
CA GLY A 22 -0.31 -13.54 9.86
C GLY A 22 0.38 -12.49 8.96
N GLN A 23 -0.38 -11.58 8.36
CA GLN A 23 0.13 -10.44 7.59
C GLN A 23 -0.51 -9.11 8.01
N GLU A 24 -1.03 -9.02 9.23
CA GLU A 24 -1.80 -7.88 9.72
C GLU A 24 -0.98 -6.59 9.83
N SER A 25 0.35 -6.71 9.89
CA SER A 25 1.27 -5.57 9.90
C SER A 25 1.46 -4.94 8.52
N TYR A 26 1.07 -5.62 7.44
CA TYR A 26 1.23 -5.11 6.09
C TYR A 26 0.11 -4.15 5.71
N PHE A 27 0.48 -3.02 5.11
CA PHE A 27 -0.47 -2.13 4.45
C PHE A 27 0.15 -1.56 3.18
N VAL A 28 -0.72 -1.13 2.27
CA VAL A 28 -0.34 -0.47 1.03
C VAL A 28 -0.74 1.00 1.07
N CYS A 29 0.02 1.82 0.35
CA CYS A 29 -0.15 3.25 0.25
C CYS A 29 -0.04 3.64 -1.22
N GLY A 30 -1.06 4.27 -1.79
CA GLY A 30 -1.01 4.79 -3.15
C GLY A 30 -0.95 6.31 -3.18
N THR A 31 -0.21 6.87 -4.13
CA THR A 31 -0.18 8.32 -4.39
C THR A 31 -1.61 8.83 -4.66
N ALA A 32 -2.18 9.63 -3.76
CA ALA A 32 -3.55 10.10 -3.94
C ALA A 32 -3.69 11.12 -5.06
N ALA A 33 -4.85 11.12 -5.72
CA ALA A 33 -5.21 12.13 -6.71
C ALA A 33 -5.22 13.53 -6.09
N GLY A 34 -4.72 14.52 -6.82
CA GLY A 34 -4.62 15.90 -6.36
C GLY A 34 -3.47 16.21 -5.41
N SER A 35 -2.57 15.24 -5.14
CA SER A 35 -1.33 15.55 -4.40
C SER A 35 -0.32 16.27 -5.31
N THR A 36 -0.02 17.53 -5.04
CA THR A 36 1.07 18.23 -5.71
C THR A 36 2.33 17.95 -4.92
N ASP A 37 3.17 17.03 -5.40
CA ASP A 37 4.51 16.91 -4.85
C ASP A 37 5.30 18.20 -5.16
N ALA A 38 6.29 18.54 -4.34
CA ALA A 38 7.07 19.77 -4.44
C ALA A 38 7.77 19.94 -5.80
N ASN A 39 7.92 18.84 -6.56
CA ASN A 39 8.56 18.79 -7.86
C ASN A 39 7.59 18.69 -9.06
N PHE A 40 6.27 18.85 -8.86
CA PHE A 40 5.26 18.62 -9.92
C PHE A 40 5.34 17.24 -10.59
N ASP A 41 5.93 16.26 -9.89
CA ASP A 41 6.00 14.89 -10.41
C ASP A 41 4.59 14.32 -10.50
N THR A 42 4.19 13.91 -11.70
CA THR A 42 2.91 13.27 -12.00
C THR A 42 2.95 11.76 -11.85
N SER A 43 4.07 11.19 -11.43
CA SER A 43 4.20 9.76 -11.18
C SER A 43 3.26 9.29 -10.07
N ALA A 44 2.59 8.18 -10.32
CA ALA A 44 1.72 7.52 -9.36
C ALA A 44 2.31 6.17 -8.98
N HIS A 45 2.36 5.88 -7.69
CA HIS A 45 2.96 4.67 -7.19
C HIS A 45 2.09 4.04 -6.11
N LEU A 46 2.17 2.71 -6.04
CA LEU A 46 1.69 1.91 -4.92
C LEU A 46 2.91 1.41 -4.16
N GLU A 47 3.01 1.77 -2.89
CA GLU A 47 4.06 1.39 -1.98
C GLU A 47 3.50 0.43 -0.93
N THR A 48 4.25 -0.62 -0.58
CA THR A 48 3.87 -1.55 0.50
C THR A 48 4.80 -1.38 1.68
N PHE A 49 4.23 -1.38 2.87
CA PHE A 49 4.92 -1.18 4.14
C PHE A 49 4.60 -2.34 5.08
N ASP A 50 5.49 -2.54 6.05
CA ASP A 50 5.30 -3.46 7.16
C ASP A 50 5.45 -2.65 8.44
N VAL A 51 4.36 -2.57 9.20
CA VAL A 51 4.29 -1.78 10.43
C VAL A 51 4.71 -2.65 11.59
N ASP A 52 5.88 -2.33 12.14
CA ASP A 52 6.26 -2.85 13.44
C ASP A 52 5.53 -2.09 14.56
N LEU A 53 4.50 -2.73 15.12
CA LEU A 53 3.74 -2.22 16.27
C LEU A 53 4.44 -2.45 17.62
N SER A 54 5.58 -3.17 17.65
CA SER A 54 6.29 -3.52 18.90
C SER A 54 7.16 -2.39 19.47
N GLY A 55 7.44 -1.36 18.67
CA GLY A 55 7.84 -0.03 19.12
C GLY A 55 9.35 0.22 19.32
N LYS A 56 9.87 1.17 18.52
CA LYS A 56 10.74 2.30 18.90
C LYS A 56 11.06 3.05 17.60
N GLU A 57 10.21 4.01 17.23
CA GLU A 57 10.40 4.93 16.08
C GLU A 57 11.17 4.33 14.89
N HIS A 58 10.46 3.57 14.06
CA HIS A 58 10.99 3.15 12.78
C HIS A 58 10.39 4.06 11.71
N THR A 59 11.26 4.85 11.05
CA THR A 59 10.89 5.52 9.81
C THR A 59 10.31 4.48 8.86
N LEU A 60 9.02 4.61 8.53
CA LEU A 60 8.34 3.71 7.60
C LEU A 60 9.03 3.79 6.23
N GLN A 61 9.73 2.72 5.86
CA GLN A 61 10.37 2.58 4.57
C GLN A 61 9.55 1.64 3.68
N PRO A 62 9.27 2.00 2.43
CA PRO A 62 8.54 1.14 1.53
C PRO A 62 9.38 -0.11 1.22
N LYS A 63 8.81 -1.29 1.42
CA LYS A 63 9.43 -2.58 1.07
C LYS A 63 9.35 -2.86 -0.44
N TYR A 64 8.24 -2.45 -1.04
CA TYR A 64 7.95 -2.65 -2.45
C TYR A 64 7.31 -1.39 -3.02
N LYS A 65 7.61 -1.10 -4.29
CA LYS A 65 7.06 0.03 -5.03
C LYS A 65 6.67 -0.45 -6.43
N VAL A 66 5.45 -0.15 -6.83
CA VAL A 66 4.90 -0.46 -8.16
C VAL A 66 4.37 0.82 -8.78
N GLU A 67 4.61 1.00 -10.07
CA GLU A 67 4.04 2.12 -10.82
C GLU A 67 2.56 1.89 -11.10
N LEU A 68 1.77 2.93 -10.88
CA LEU A 68 0.35 2.96 -11.20
C LEU A 68 0.14 3.82 -12.45
N PRO A 69 -0.91 3.51 -13.23
CA PRO A 69 -1.22 4.27 -14.44
C PRO A 69 -1.68 5.70 -14.14
N ASP A 70 -2.25 5.94 -12.95
CA ASP A 70 -2.71 7.25 -12.50
C ASP A 70 -2.75 7.28 -10.97
N ARG A 71 -2.94 8.48 -10.41
CA ARG A 71 -3.09 8.69 -8.97
C ARG A 71 -4.40 8.11 -8.47
N VAL A 72 -4.36 7.51 -7.29
CA VAL A 72 -5.50 6.78 -6.75
C VAL A 72 -6.49 7.70 -6.07
N HIS A 73 -7.77 7.41 -6.28
CA HIS A 73 -8.87 7.98 -5.49
C HIS A 73 -9.23 7.07 -4.30
N SER A 74 -9.10 5.76 -4.47
CA SER A 74 -9.39 4.77 -3.44
C SER A 74 -8.51 3.53 -3.60
N ILE A 75 -8.21 2.86 -2.48
CA ILE A 75 -7.54 1.56 -2.45
C ILE A 75 -8.27 0.65 -1.48
N THR A 76 -8.41 -0.62 -1.85
CA THR A 76 -8.85 -1.69 -0.95
C THR A 76 -7.96 -2.93 -1.14
N TRP A 77 -7.84 -3.74 -0.10
CA TRP A 77 -7.12 -5.01 -0.12
C TRP A 77 -8.08 -6.11 0.33
N GLY A 78 -8.46 -6.99 -0.59
CA GLY A 78 -9.34 -8.12 -0.34
C GLY A 78 -8.57 -9.41 -0.09
N ALA A 79 -9.14 -10.33 0.67
CA ALA A 79 -8.54 -11.62 1.03
C ALA A 79 -8.61 -12.68 -0.10
N ALA A 80 -8.87 -12.27 -1.35
CA ALA A 80 -8.97 -13.18 -2.48
C ALA A 80 -7.58 -13.60 -2.97
N GLY A 81 -7.32 -14.91 -3.09
CA GLY A 81 -5.99 -15.44 -3.42
C GLY A 81 -5.11 -15.66 -2.19
N ALA A 82 -3.85 -16.09 -2.39
CA ALA A 82 -2.97 -16.50 -1.28
C ALA A 82 -2.49 -15.32 -0.42
N ALA A 83 -2.15 -14.19 -1.06
CA ALA A 83 -1.71 -12.95 -0.41
C ALA A 83 -2.78 -11.83 -0.47
N GLY A 84 -3.95 -12.14 -1.03
CA GLY A 84 -4.99 -11.15 -1.32
C GLY A 84 -4.83 -10.46 -2.68
N ILE A 85 -5.79 -9.61 -3.01
CA ILE A 85 -5.80 -8.76 -4.20
C ILE A 85 -6.00 -7.31 -3.75
N ILE A 86 -5.19 -6.41 -4.28
CA ILE A 86 -5.32 -4.97 -4.07
C ILE A 86 -6.06 -4.39 -5.28
N ALA A 87 -7.13 -3.63 -5.02
CA ALA A 87 -7.84 -2.88 -6.05
C ALA A 87 -7.61 -1.38 -5.84
N ALA A 88 -7.11 -0.72 -6.88
CA ALA A 88 -6.86 0.72 -6.91
C ALA A 88 -7.83 1.38 -7.90
N GLY A 89 -8.67 2.29 -7.39
CA GLY A 89 -9.61 3.06 -8.19
C GLY A 89 -9.04 4.43 -8.56
N PHE A 90 -9.24 4.85 -9.80
CA PHE A 90 -8.73 6.13 -10.33
C PHE A 90 -9.87 7.13 -10.58
N PRO A 91 -9.57 8.45 -10.61
CA PRO A 91 -10.57 9.48 -10.92
C PRO A 91 -11.28 9.31 -12.27
N SER A 92 -10.64 8.64 -13.23
CA SER A 92 -11.23 8.31 -14.54
C SER A 92 -12.35 7.27 -14.49
N GLY A 93 -12.56 6.61 -13.34
CA GLY A 93 -13.49 5.49 -13.18
C GLY A 93 -12.88 4.12 -13.50
N SER A 94 -11.63 4.08 -13.98
CA SER A 94 -10.88 2.83 -14.16
C SER A 94 -10.44 2.23 -12.83
N ILE A 95 -10.24 0.91 -12.83
CA ILE A 95 -9.75 0.15 -11.67
C ILE A 95 -8.58 -0.73 -12.12
N SER A 96 -7.48 -0.71 -11.36
CA SER A 96 -6.38 -1.66 -11.52
C SER A 96 -6.38 -2.67 -10.38
N PHE A 97 -6.17 -3.94 -10.73
CA PHE A 97 -6.00 -5.03 -9.78
C PHE A 97 -4.52 -5.42 -9.70
N ILE A 98 -4.01 -5.56 -8.49
CA ILE A 98 -2.64 -6.00 -8.21
C ILE A 98 -2.72 -7.26 -7.34
N ASP A 99 -2.05 -8.34 -7.76
CA ASP A 99 -1.82 -9.51 -6.91
C ASP A 99 -0.90 -9.09 -5.75
N ALA A 100 -1.39 -9.17 -4.51
CA ALA A 100 -0.60 -8.71 -3.36
C ALA A 100 0.67 -9.54 -3.16
N ALA A 101 0.74 -10.75 -3.72
CA ALA A 101 1.94 -11.58 -3.68
C ALA A 101 3.14 -10.88 -4.34
N CYS A 102 2.88 -10.08 -5.40
CA CYS A 102 3.90 -9.30 -6.11
C CYS A 102 4.50 -8.18 -5.25
N VAL A 103 3.74 -7.67 -4.27
CA VAL A 103 4.14 -6.52 -3.44
C VAL A 103 4.33 -6.86 -1.96
N THR A 104 4.25 -8.14 -1.60
CA THR A 104 4.55 -8.65 -0.25
C THR A 104 5.73 -9.63 -0.25
N GLY A 105 6.25 -10.00 -1.43
CA GLY A 105 7.35 -10.95 -1.56
C GLY A 105 6.95 -12.41 -1.35
N GLN A 106 5.66 -12.72 -1.24
CA GLN A 106 5.18 -14.10 -1.24
C GLN A 106 5.33 -14.69 -2.64
N LYS A 107 6.45 -15.36 -2.91
CA LYS A 107 6.60 -16.17 -4.13
C LYS A 107 5.50 -17.25 -4.12
N LYS A 108 4.75 -17.37 -5.22
CA LYS A 108 3.99 -18.60 -5.49
C LYS A 108 4.99 -19.76 -5.46
N GLU A 109 4.93 -20.58 -4.41
CA GLU A 109 5.60 -21.87 -4.43
C GLU A 109 4.85 -22.73 -5.44
N VAL A 110 5.38 -22.75 -6.68
CA VAL A 110 4.85 -23.61 -7.73
C VAL A 110 5.20 -25.04 -7.34
N SER A 111 4.24 -25.72 -6.70
CA SER A 111 4.31 -27.17 -6.51
C SER A 111 4.35 -27.83 -7.89
N LYS A 112 5.40 -28.60 -8.12
CA LYS A 112 5.74 -29.29 -9.37
C LYS A 112 4.92 -30.55 -9.56
#